data_AF-A0A1S8LVI1-F1
#
_entry.id   AF-A0A1S8LVI1-F1
#
_cell.length_a   1.000
_cell.length_b   1.000
_cell.length_c   1.000
_cell.angle_alpha   90.00
_cell.angle_beta   90.00
_cell.angle_gamma   90.00
#
_symmetry.space_group_name_H-M   'P 1'
#
loop_
_entity.id
_entity.type
_entity.pdbx_description
1 polymer ?
#
loop_
_entity_poly.entity_id
_entity_poly.type
_entity_poly.pdbx_seq_one_letter_code
_entity_poly.pdbx_strand_id
1 'polypeptide(L)'
;MGNCEILSSGDKIKLIRKKYGLRQDDIVGEEVTRNLISQIEHNKAKLTRSTAEIIIKNLNEIAKKNDFSIDVTADYLLEDEESQANSILEDYVDNLRNLIVYKSPRFYESLKKAEEFLIQWDIKEKKIEIYELAGDYFYIQNNLEKSVLYYEKAFDLLDKTSYSKALLSILRKLSLMYLNSLKYDRCVECCNFALNHFKDMPEDYVLIFLFNSALCYYYMKYYEKALEIIDRLEPLIKDTPSKLIDVLNNKACCFDALNQFDKASEVYSNILKILNDIDPNSNQHLLILSNAMDIYIKLDDKDKVIKYFNLLIAKLPNVDQSDSYLDMAYFHLANAFKYFGDLQKTEEYLLKSLTFVKKYRIYSLYEKVINFLTDLYIDFNDFEKLEELKNEAIILSNSQKKVCTTVFYKLLKFLNKNNKTEDIDKILNFLMRFN
;
A
#
# COMPACT_ATOMS: atom_id res chain seq x y z
N MET A 1 -8.23 3.53 -27.70
CA MET A 1 -8.27 5.00 -27.65
C MET A 1 -7.54 5.50 -28.88
N GLY A 2 -8.27 6.03 -29.85
CA GLY A 2 -7.64 6.63 -31.03
C GLY A 2 -6.87 7.87 -30.61
N ASN A 3 -5.73 8.15 -31.26
CA ASN A 3 -5.00 9.40 -31.08
C ASN A 3 -5.93 10.57 -31.38
N CYS A 4 -6.54 11.19 -30.36
CA CYS A 4 -7.11 12.51 -30.51
C CYS A 4 -5.93 13.48 -30.58
N GLU A 5 -5.65 13.95 -31.79
CA GLU A 5 -4.69 15.01 -32.02
C GLU A 5 -5.26 16.31 -31.44
N ILE A 6 -4.51 16.98 -30.58
CA ILE A 6 -4.90 18.30 -30.05
C ILE A 6 -4.71 19.33 -31.16
N LEU A 7 -5.77 20.08 -31.46
CA LEU A 7 -5.79 21.03 -32.56
C LEU A 7 -6.05 22.45 -32.08
N SER A 8 -5.31 23.41 -32.63
CA SER A 8 -5.62 24.83 -32.49
C SER A 8 -6.94 25.18 -33.16
N SER A 9 -7.60 26.28 -32.78
CA SER A 9 -8.80 26.76 -33.48
C SER A 9 -8.57 26.95 -34.99
N GLY A 10 -7.37 27.39 -35.37
CA GLY A 10 -6.97 27.53 -36.77
C GLY A 10 -6.90 26.19 -37.51
N ASP A 11 -6.28 25.19 -36.89
CA ASP A 11 -6.19 23.84 -37.45
C ASP A 11 -7.54 23.15 -37.51
N LYS A 12 -8.42 23.35 -36.51
CA LYS A 12 -9.82 22.87 -36.53
C LYS A 12 -10.58 23.43 -37.74
N ILE A 13 -10.51 24.74 -37.97
CA ILE A 13 -11.14 25.39 -39.14
C ILE A 13 -10.57 24.83 -40.44
N LYS A 14 -9.24 24.73 -40.54
CA LYS A 14 -8.54 24.23 -41.72
C LYS A 14 -8.87 22.77 -42.02
N LEU A 15 -9.00 21.93 -40.99
CA LEU A 15 -9.37 20.52 -41.07
C LEU A 15 -10.79 20.37 -41.64
N ILE A 16 -11.76 21.08 -41.06
CA ILE A 16 -13.15 21.09 -41.54
C ILE A 16 -13.22 21.55 -42.99
N ARG A 17 -12.57 22.68 -43.28
CA ARG A 17 -12.54 23.25 -44.61
C ARG A 17 -11.99 22.26 -45.64
N LYS A 18 -10.87 21.60 -45.34
CA LYS A 18 -10.29 20.56 -46.21
C LYS A 18 -11.18 19.34 -46.35
N LYS A 19 -11.79 18.87 -45.25
CA LYS A 19 -12.70 17.70 -45.24
C LYS A 19 -13.87 17.87 -46.21
N TYR A 20 -14.38 19.09 -46.35
CA TYR A 20 -15.51 19.41 -47.23
C TYR A 20 -15.09 20.10 -48.54
N GLY A 21 -13.80 20.17 -48.87
CA GLY A 21 -13.31 20.74 -50.13
C GLY A 21 -13.52 22.26 -50.27
N LEU A 22 -13.65 22.98 -49.16
CA LEU A 22 -13.98 24.40 -49.12
C LEU A 22 -12.71 25.29 -49.22
N ARG A 23 -12.88 26.52 -49.69
CA ARG A 23 -11.87 27.60 -49.68
C ARG A 23 -12.14 28.54 -48.51
N GLN A 24 -11.12 29.32 -48.13
CA GLN A 24 -11.26 30.30 -47.04
C GLN A 24 -12.38 31.30 -47.35
N ASP A 25 -12.52 31.68 -48.63
CA ASP A 25 -13.57 32.57 -49.12
C ASP A 25 -14.98 31.99 -48.97
N ASP A 26 -15.12 30.66 -48.91
CA ASP A 26 -16.44 30.03 -48.83
C ASP A 26 -17.00 30.12 -47.40
N ILE A 27 -16.16 30.15 -46.36
CA ILE A 27 -16.61 30.11 -44.95
C ILE A 27 -16.76 31.49 -44.29
N VAL A 28 -16.44 32.57 -44.99
CA VAL A 28 -16.47 33.94 -44.46
C VAL A 28 -17.79 34.70 -44.67
N GLY A 29 -18.51 34.41 -45.75
CA GLY A 29 -19.70 35.17 -46.13
C GLY A 29 -19.39 36.66 -46.37
N GLU A 30 -20.32 37.54 -46.02
CA GLU A 30 -20.14 39.01 -46.09
C GLU A 30 -19.63 39.63 -44.78
N GLU A 31 -19.70 38.89 -43.68
CA GLU A 31 -19.52 39.41 -42.32
C GLU A 31 -18.07 39.27 -41.80
N VAL A 32 -17.25 38.42 -42.42
CA VAL A 32 -15.85 38.16 -42.05
C VAL A 32 -14.95 38.31 -43.27
N THR A 33 -13.67 38.69 -43.09
CA THR A 33 -12.71 38.75 -44.21
C THR A 33 -11.94 37.44 -44.36
N ARG A 34 -11.65 37.05 -45.59
CA ARG A 34 -10.74 35.92 -45.90
C ARG A 34 -9.38 36.07 -45.22
N ASN A 35 -8.85 37.30 -45.15
CA ASN A 35 -7.57 37.56 -44.49
C ASN A 35 -7.63 37.22 -43.00
N LEU A 36 -8.75 37.51 -42.31
CA LEU A 36 -8.92 37.12 -40.92
C LEU A 36 -8.90 35.59 -40.75
N ILE A 37 -9.63 34.85 -41.60
CA ILE A 37 -9.58 33.37 -41.59
C ILE A 37 -8.18 32.84 -41.86
N SER A 38 -7.46 33.43 -42.82
CA SER A 38 -6.08 33.05 -43.10
C SER A 38 -5.18 33.29 -41.89
N GLN A 39 -5.33 34.43 -41.20
CA GLN A 39 -4.58 34.71 -39.99
C GLN A 39 -4.93 33.72 -38.86
N ILE A 40 -6.20 33.34 -38.71
CA ILE A 40 -6.64 32.34 -37.73
C ILE A 40 -6.08 30.95 -38.09
N GLU A 41 -6.18 30.48 -39.33
CA GLU A 41 -5.65 29.17 -39.80
C GLU A 41 -4.11 29.04 -39.67
N HIS A 42 -3.39 30.15 -39.51
CA HIS A 42 -1.94 30.17 -39.29
C HIS A 42 -1.58 30.58 -37.85
N ASN A 43 -2.54 30.54 -36.92
CA ASN A 43 -2.37 30.90 -35.50
C ASN A 43 -1.78 32.31 -35.28
N LYS A 44 -2.05 33.23 -36.21
CA LYS A 44 -1.65 34.66 -36.13
C LYS A 44 -2.75 35.56 -35.56
N ALA A 45 -3.99 35.08 -35.50
CA ALA A 45 -5.12 35.78 -34.90
C ALA A 45 -5.97 34.81 -34.07
N LYS A 46 -6.49 35.27 -32.93
CA LYS A 46 -7.36 34.45 -32.06
C LYS A 46 -8.78 34.42 -32.62
N LEU A 47 -9.40 33.24 -32.62
CA LEU A 47 -10.81 33.08 -32.99
C LEU A 47 -11.71 33.67 -31.88
N THR A 48 -12.63 34.57 -32.26
CA THR A 48 -13.63 35.11 -31.32
C THR A 48 -14.94 34.32 -31.42
N ARG A 49 -15.77 34.34 -30.36
CA ARG A 49 -17.07 33.65 -30.38
C ARG A 49 -17.97 34.13 -31.52
N SER A 50 -18.05 35.44 -31.73
CA SER A 50 -18.81 36.02 -32.86
C SER A 50 -18.33 35.49 -34.21
N THR A 51 -17.01 35.45 -34.44
CA THR A 51 -16.43 34.92 -35.68
C THR A 51 -16.68 33.42 -35.84
N ALA A 52 -16.59 32.65 -34.76
CA ALA A 52 -16.87 31.21 -34.77
C ALA A 52 -18.34 30.94 -35.13
N GLU A 53 -19.29 31.68 -34.56
CA GLU A 53 -20.72 31.58 -34.85
C GLU A 53 -21.02 31.92 -36.32
N ILE A 54 -20.37 32.94 -36.88
CA ILE A 54 -20.48 33.29 -38.30
C ILE A 54 -19.95 32.17 -39.19
N ILE A 55 -18.78 31.60 -38.86
CA ILE A 55 -18.21 30.46 -39.61
C ILE A 55 -19.19 29.28 -39.59
N ILE A 56 -19.74 28.92 -38.43
CA ILE A 56 -20.69 27.80 -38.29
C ILE A 56 -21.99 28.06 -39.05
N LYS A 57 -22.54 29.28 -38.98
CA LYS A 57 -23.71 29.70 -39.77
C LYS A 57 -23.47 29.48 -41.27
N ASN A 58 -22.35 29.99 -41.79
CA ASN A 58 -22.01 29.87 -43.21
C ASN A 58 -21.77 28.41 -43.62
N LEU A 59 -21.06 27.63 -42.80
CA LEU A 59 -20.86 26.20 -43.01
C LEU A 59 -22.20 25.45 -43.12
N ASN A 60 -23.14 25.73 -42.22
CA ASN A 60 -24.47 25.11 -42.24
C ASN A 60 -25.31 25.52 -43.47
N GLU A 61 -25.19 26.76 -43.94
CA GLU A 61 -25.84 27.18 -45.19
C GLU A 61 -25.27 26.47 -46.42
N ILE A 62 -23.94 26.28 -46.47
CA ILE A 62 -23.27 25.52 -47.52
C ILE A 62 -23.71 24.05 -47.47
N ALA A 63 -23.74 23.45 -46.28
CA ALA A 63 -24.17 22.08 -46.07
C ALA A 63 -25.60 21.85 -46.60
N LYS A 64 -26.53 22.76 -46.25
CA LYS A 64 -27.92 22.74 -46.76
C LYS A 64 -28.00 22.85 -48.28
N LYS A 65 -27.18 23.71 -48.91
CA LYS A 65 -27.17 23.90 -50.37
C LYS A 65 -26.63 22.69 -51.14
N ASN A 66 -25.77 21.89 -50.51
CA ASN A 66 -25.08 20.77 -51.15
C ASN A 66 -25.56 19.41 -50.65
N ASP A 67 -26.70 19.37 -49.96
CA ASP A 67 -27.38 18.16 -49.46
C ASP A 67 -26.50 17.25 -48.57
N PHE A 68 -25.73 17.87 -47.66
CA PHE A 68 -24.99 17.16 -46.62
C PHE A 68 -25.11 17.87 -45.26
N SER A 69 -24.73 17.18 -44.18
CA SER A 69 -24.73 17.73 -42.81
C SER A 69 -23.31 17.95 -42.28
N ILE A 70 -23.08 19.11 -41.66
CA ILE A 70 -21.87 19.40 -40.88
C ILE A 70 -22.28 19.44 -39.41
N ASP A 71 -21.80 18.49 -38.62
CA ASP A 71 -22.05 18.43 -37.18
C ASP A 71 -20.86 19.03 -36.43
N VAL A 72 -20.79 20.36 -36.43
CA VAL A 72 -19.74 21.13 -35.73
C VAL A 72 -20.38 22.32 -35.04
N THR A 73 -19.96 22.60 -33.81
CA THR A 73 -20.45 23.73 -33.01
C THR A 73 -19.41 24.84 -32.90
N ALA A 74 -19.86 26.05 -32.57
CA ALA A 74 -18.95 27.16 -32.27
C ALA A 74 -18.08 26.83 -31.04
N ASP A 75 -18.64 26.11 -30.05
CA ASP A 75 -17.90 25.68 -28.87
C ASP A 75 -16.75 24.72 -29.22
N TYR A 76 -16.95 23.78 -30.16
CA TYR A 76 -15.85 22.93 -30.64
C TYR A 76 -14.70 23.74 -31.26
N LEU A 77 -15.02 24.76 -32.07
CA LEU A 77 -13.99 25.61 -32.68
C LEU A 77 -13.23 26.47 -31.66
N LEU A 78 -13.91 26.88 -30.60
CA LEU A 78 -13.39 27.76 -29.55
C LEU A 78 -12.69 27.02 -28.41
N GLU A 79 -12.93 25.71 -28.26
CA GLU A 79 -12.26 24.88 -27.28
C GLU A 79 -10.75 24.93 -27.51
N ASP A 80 -10.03 25.40 -26.49
CA ASP A 80 -8.59 25.55 -26.51
C ASP A 80 -7.86 24.21 -26.34
N GLU A 81 -6.55 24.24 -26.56
CA GLU A 81 -5.71 23.05 -26.50
C GLU A 81 -5.59 22.45 -25.10
N GLU A 82 -5.63 23.27 -24.04
CA GLU A 82 -5.55 22.81 -22.64
C GLU A 82 -6.84 22.08 -22.23
N SER A 83 -7.99 22.61 -22.65
CA SER A 83 -9.30 21.95 -22.48
C SER A 83 -9.35 20.59 -23.19
N GLN A 84 -8.85 20.50 -24.42
CA GLN A 84 -8.72 19.23 -25.15
C GLN A 84 -7.79 18.25 -24.42
N ALA A 85 -6.62 18.72 -23.97
CA ALA A 85 -5.69 17.90 -23.20
C ALA A 85 -6.30 17.38 -21.90
N ASN A 86 -7.06 18.23 -21.20
CA ASN A 86 -7.75 17.84 -19.97
C ASN A 86 -8.81 16.76 -20.24
N SER A 87 -9.57 16.85 -21.34
CA SER A 87 -10.53 15.81 -21.74
C SER A 87 -9.83 14.48 -22.04
N ILE A 88 -8.70 14.50 -22.75
CA ILE A 88 -7.91 13.28 -23.03
C ILE A 88 -7.36 12.68 -21.72
N LEU A 89 -6.92 13.52 -20.78
CA LEU A 89 -6.47 13.06 -19.47
C LEU A 89 -7.61 12.48 -18.62
N GLU A 90 -8.82 13.01 -18.73
CA GLU A 90 -10.02 12.41 -18.11
C GLU A 90 -10.27 10.99 -18.66
N ASP A 91 -10.18 10.79 -19.97
CA ASP A 91 -10.27 9.46 -20.58
C ASP A 91 -9.21 8.51 -20.03
N TYR A 92 -7.96 8.99 -19.87
CA TYR A 92 -6.90 8.20 -19.25
C TYR A 92 -7.22 7.83 -17.80
N VAL A 93 -7.69 8.80 -17.00
CA VAL A 93 -8.10 8.59 -15.61
C VAL A 93 -9.19 7.52 -15.52
N ASP A 94 -10.24 7.63 -16.33
CA ASP A 94 -11.35 6.68 -16.34
C ASP A 94 -10.92 5.28 -16.81
N ASN A 95 -10.05 5.20 -17.81
CA ASN A 95 -9.47 3.93 -18.22
C ASN A 95 -8.60 3.31 -17.12
N LEU A 96 -7.76 4.09 -16.44
CA LEU A 96 -6.94 3.60 -15.33
C LEU A 96 -7.79 3.09 -14.18
N ARG A 97 -8.85 3.82 -13.79
CA ARG A 97 -9.84 3.37 -12.79
C ARG A 97 -10.43 2.02 -13.17
N ASN A 98 -10.90 1.89 -14.41
CA ASN A 98 -11.47 0.64 -14.91
C ASN A 98 -10.45 -0.51 -14.87
N LEU A 99 -9.21 -0.25 -15.29
CA LEU A 99 -8.15 -1.27 -15.30
C LEU A 99 -7.76 -1.75 -13.89
N ILE A 100 -7.89 -0.91 -12.86
CA ILE A 100 -7.72 -1.31 -11.46
C ILE A 100 -8.79 -2.31 -11.04
N VAL A 101 -10.06 -2.00 -11.33
CA VAL A 101 -11.20 -2.87 -10.97
C VAL A 101 -11.05 -4.26 -11.57
N TYR A 102 -10.62 -4.35 -12.83
CA TYR A 102 -10.40 -5.63 -13.52
C TYR A 102 -9.02 -6.25 -13.29
N LYS A 103 -8.18 -5.67 -12.42
CA LYS A 103 -6.79 -6.11 -12.15
C LYS A 103 -5.99 -6.41 -13.43
N SER A 104 -6.19 -5.56 -14.44
CA SER A 104 -5.70 -5.82 -15.79
C SER A 104 -4.19 -5.53 -15.90
N PRO A 105 -3.40 -6.43 -16.54
CA PRO A 105 -1.97 -6.19 -16.75
C PRO A 105 -1.70 -5.00 -17.68
N ARG A 106 -2.71 -4.52 -18.43
CA ARG A 106 -2.60 -3.35 -19.32
C ARG A 106 -2.51 -2.02 -18.57
N PHE A 107 -2.71 -2.01 -17.25
CA PHE A 107 -2.60 -0.79 -16.44
C PHE A 107 -1.25 -0.10 -16.64
N TYR A 108 -0.16 -0.87 -16.66
CA TYR A 108 1.19 -0.34 -16.86
C TYR A 108 1.36 0.41 -18.17
N GLU A 109 0.85 -0.15 -19.27
CA GLU A 109 0.93 0.48 -20.58
C GLU A 109 0.09 1.77 -20.64
N SER A 110 -1.12 1.74 -20.06
CA SER A 110 -1.98 2.92 -19.98
C SER A 110 -1.37 4.02 -19.12
N LEU A 111 -0.80 3.67 -17.97
CA LEU A 111 -0.13 4.61 -17.07
C LEU A 111 1.05 5.27 -17.77
N LYS A 112 1.87 4.49 -18.48
CA LYS A 112 3.01 5.02 -19.22
C LYS A 112 2.58 6.03 -20.28
N LYS A 113 1.53 5.73 -21.05
CA LYS A 113 0.99 6.66 -22.06
C LYS A 113 0.45 7.94 -21.42
N ALA A 114 -0.24 7.82 -20.29
CA ALA A 114 -0.73 8.98 -19.55
C ALA A 114 0.43 9.84 -19.00
N GLU A 115 1.47 9.24 -18.45
CA GLU A 115 2.68 9.95 -18.01
C GLU A 115 3.42 10.61 -19.17
N GLU A 116 3.59 9.92 -20.30
CA GLU A 116 4.18 10.49 -21.52
C GLU A 116 3.38 11.70 -22.04
N PHE A 117 2.05 11.65 -21.97
CA PHE A 117 1.18 12.78 -22.32
C PHE A 117 1.31 13.96 -21.35
N LEU A 118 1.39 13.69 -20.04
CA LEU A 118 1.59 14.69 -18.99
C LEU A 118 2.94 15.41 -19.06
N ILE A 119 3.95 14.84 -19.74
CA ILE A 119 5.21 15.53 -20.02
C ILE A 119 4.98 16.71 -20.98
N GLN A 120 4.04 16.57 -21.91
CA GLN A 120 3.70 17.60 -22.89
C GLN A 120 2.64 18.58 -22.35
N TRP A 121 1.70 18.07 -21.56
CA TRP A 121 0.57 18.82 -20.99
C TRP A 121 0.56 18.71 -19.46
N ASP A 122 1.27 19.62 -18.78
CA ASP A 122 1.45 19.57 -17.32
C ASP A 122 0.20 20.08 -16.56
N ILE A 123 -0.88 19.31 -16.63
CA ILE A 123 -2.13 19.58 -15.92
C ILE A 123 -2.05 18.95 -14.54
N LYS A 124 -1.78 19.80 -13.54
CA LYS A 124 -1.42 19.41 -12.17
C LYS A 124 -2.47 18.53 -11.50
N GLU A 125 -3.74 18.88 -11.59
CA GLU A 125 -4.86 18.17 -10.96
C GLU A 125 -4.95 16.74 -11.50
N LYS A 126 -4.85 16.57 -12.83
CA LYS A 126 -4.87 15.26 -13.49
C LYS A 126 -3.64 14.42 -13.16
N LYS A 127 -2.48 15.06 -13.04
CA LYS A 127 -1.23 14.40 -12.63
C LYS A 127 -1.34 13.79 -11.23
N ILE A 128 -1.91 14.53 -10.27
CA ILE A 128 -2.17 14.05 -8.91
C ILE A 128 -3.10 12.83 -8.94
N GLU A 129 -4.21 12.93 -9.68
CA GLU A 129 -5.21 11.86 -9.80
C GLU A 129 -4.64 10.58 -10.43
N ILE A 130 -3.86 10.71 -11.51
CA ILE A 130 -3.18 9.58 -12.16
C ILE A 130 -2.15 8.94 -11.22
N TYR A 131 -1.39 9.74 -10.48
CA TYR A 131 -0.43 9.21 -9.50
C TYR A 131 -1.13 8.53 -8.32
N GLU A 132 -2.25 9.05 -7.84
CA GLU A 132 -3.05 8.38 -6.82
C GLU A 132 -3.55 7.01 -7.29
N LEU A 133 -4.10 6.93 -8.52
CA LEU A 133 -4.55 5.67 -9.13
C LEU A 133 -3.40 4.68 -9.33
N ALA A 134 -2.22 5.17 -9.74
CA ALA A 134 -1.04 4.33 -9.84
C ALA A 134 -0.64 3.76 -8.48
N GLY A 135 -0.63 4.60 -7.43
CA GLY A 135 -0.37 4.16 -6.06
C GLY A 135 -1.35 3.08 -5.59
N ASP A 136 -2.65 3.24 -5.87
CA ASP A 136 -3.71 2.27 -5.55
C ASP A 136 -3.48 0.94 -6.27
N TYR A 137 -3.18 0.98 -7.57
CA TYR A 137 -2.89 -0.21 -8.36
C TYR A 137 -1.69 -0.98 -7.80
N PHE A 138 -0.59 -0.29 -7.50
CA PHE A 138 0.61 -0.93 -6.97
C PHE A 138 0.40 -1.53 -5.59
N TYR A 139 -0.42 -0.89 -4.75
CA TYR A 139 -0.81 -1.46 -3.46
C TYR A 139 -1.58 -2.78 -3.65
N ILE A 140 -2.56 -2.83 -4.56
CA ILE A 140 -3.34 -4.05 -4.85
C ILE A 140 -2.45 -5.19 -5.37
N GLN A 141 -1.39 -4.86 -6.11
CA GLN A 141 -0.40 -5.83 -6.60
C GLN A 141 0.66 -6.20 -5.54
N ASN A 142 0.52 -5.73 -4.30
CA ASN A 142 1.48 -5.89 -3.21
C ASN A 142 2.90 -5.38 -3.55
N ASN A 143 2.99 -4.38 -4.44
CA ASN A 143 4.23 -3.68 -4.77
C ASN A 143 4.32 -2.40 -3.94
N LEU A 144 4.69 -2.57 -2.67
CA LEU A 144 4.73 -1.48 -1.70
C LEU A 144 5.69 -0.35 -2.10
N GLU A 145 6.85 -0.68 -2.67
CA GLU A 145 7.85 0.31 -3.10
C GLU A 145 7.28 1.27 -4.16
N LYS A 146 6.64 0.74 -5.21
CA LYS A 146 6.01 1.58 -6.23
C LYS A 146 4.78 2.31 -5.70
N SER A 147 4.01 1.69 -4.81
CA SER A 147 2.86 2.34 -4.20
C SER A 147 3.27 3.58 -3.41
N VAL A 148 4.28 3.46 -2.54
CA VAL A 148 4.88 4.59 -1.83
C VAL A 148 5.36 5.67 -2.80
N LEU A 149 6.12 5.29 -3.83
CA LEU A 149 6.67 6.23 -4.82
C LEU A 149 5.58 7.08 -5.49
N TYR A 150 4.49 6.45 -5.94
CA TYR A 150 3.43 7.19 -6.63
C TYR A 150 2.59 8.06 -5.70
N TYR A 151 2.33 7.61 -4.47
CA TYR A 151 1.69 8.49 -3.49
C TYR A 151 2.60 9.64 -3.06
N GLU A 152 3.92 9.44 -2.93
CA GLU A 152 4.89 10.51 -2.69
C GLU A 152 4.89 11.52 -3.85
N LYS A 153 4.87 11.06 -5.11
CA LYS A 153 4.72 11.96 -6.28
C LYS A 153 3.43 12.79 -6.21
N ALA A 154 2.29 12.17 -5.87
CA ALA A 154 1.01 12.90 -5.72
C ALA A 154 1.08 13.91 -4.56
N PHE A 155 1.65 13.48 -3.42
CA PHE A 155 1.86 14.33 -2.25
C PHE A 155 2.72 15.54 -2.59
N ASP A 156 3.82 15.38 -3.32
CA ASP A 156 4.75 16.46 -3.67
C ASP A 156 4.10 17.56 -4.51
N LEU A 157 3.12 17.21 -5.35
CA LEU A 157 2.37 18.19 -6.15
C LEU A 157 1.34 18.97 -5.33
N LEU A 158 0.78 18.39 -4.26
CA LEU A 158 -0.28 19.03 -3.48
C LEU A 158 0.22 20.26 -2.71
N ASP A 159 -0.61 21.28 -2.55
CA ASP A 159 -0.33 22.42 -1.66
C ASP A 159 -0.58 22.02 -0.20
N LYS A 160 0.50 21.97 0.59
CA LYS A 160 0.48 21.54 2.00
C LYS A 160 -0.10 22.59 2.95
N THR A 161 -0.27 23.83 2.49
CA THR A 161 -0.86 24.93 3.27
C THR A 161 -2.37 25.03 3.09
N SER A 162 -2.91 24.44 2.02
CA SER A 162 -4.35 24.44 1.72
C SER A 162 -5.19 23.56 2.66
N TYR A 163 -4.56 22.56 3.29
CA TYR A 163 -5.25 21.51 4.07
C TYR A 163 -6.48 20.93 3.33
N SER A 164 -6.31 20.68 2.03
CA SER A 164 -7.39 20.18 1.17
C SER A 164 -7.77 18.73 1.46
N LYS A 165 -8.98 18.34 1.06
CA LYS A 165 -9.45 16.94 1.14
C LYS A 165 -8.54 15.97 0.37
N ALA A 166 -7.99 16.39 -0.77
CA ALA A 166 -7.05 15.60 -1.56
C ALA A 166 -5.76 15.32 -0.78
N LEU A 167 -5.20 16.34 -0.11
CA LEU A 167 -4.05 16.18 0.76
C LEU A 167 -4.31 15.20 1.90
N LEU A 168 -5.46 15.32 2.55
CA LEU A 168 -5.85 14.39 3.61
C LEU A 168 -5.99 12.93 3.12
N SER A 169 -6.58 12.73 1.93
CA SER A 169 -6.68 11.40 1.29
C SER A 169 -5.31 10.78 1.05
N ILE A 170 -4.38 11.54 0.46
CA ILE A 170 -3.02 11.07 0.16
C ILE A 170 -2.23 10.79 1.46
N LEU A 171 -2.34 11.64 2.47
CA LEU A 171 -1.71 11.40 3.79
C LEU A 171 -2.19 10.09 4.40
N ARG A 172 -3.50 9.82 4.35
CA ARG A 172 -4.06 8.55 4.84
C ARG A 172 -3.45 7.35 4.12
N LYS A 173 -3.39 7.40 2.78
CA LYS A 173 -2.80 6.34 1.95
C LYS A 173 -1.30 6.16 2.24
N LEU A 174 -0.55 7.26 2.34
CA LEU A 174 0.88 7.25 2.69
C LEU A 174 1.14 6.67 4.08
N SER A 175 0.32 7.00 5.09
CA SER A 175 0.50 6.47 6.44
C SER A 175 0.47 4.93 6.44
N LEU A 176 -0.50 4.33 5.74
CA LEU A 176 -0.61 2.89 5.60
C LEU A 176 0.57 2.31 4.80
N MET A 177 0.98 2.97 3.72
CA MET A 177 2.08 2.48 2.89
C MET A 177 3.43 2.55 3.59
N TYR A 178 3.69 3.61 4.35
CA TYR A 178 4.90 3.74 5.16
C TYR A 178 4.96 2.69 6.26
N LEU A 179 3.83 2.45 6.96
CA LEU A 179 3.72 1.38 7.94
C LEU A 179 4.07 0.01 7.32
N ASN A 180 3.42 -0.34 6.20
CA ASN A 180 3.64 -1.64 5.54
C ASN A 180 5.04 -1.77 4.90
N SER A 181 5.66 -0.66 4.52
CA SER A 181 7.02 -0.61 3.96
C SER A 181 8.11 -0.47 5.03
N LEU A 182 7.76 -0.61 6.31
CA LEU A 182 8.68 -0.52 7.46
C LEU A 182 9.33 0.87 7.64
N LYS A 183 8.79 1.91 7.01
CA LYS A 183 9.23 3.32 7.12
C LYS A 183 8.50 4.02 8.27
N TYR A 184 8.70 3.50 9.48
CA TYR A 184 7.89 3.87 10.66
C TYR A 184 8.03 5.34 11.07
N ASP A 185 9.24 5.90 10.93
CA ASP A 185 9.54 7.32 11.14
C ASP A 185 8.69 8.22 10.23
N ARG A 186 8.70 7.95 8.91
CA ARG A 186 7.89 8.69 7.93
C ARG A 186 6.39 8.51 8.17
N CYS A 187 5.95 7.32 8.59
CA CYS A 187 4.55 7.09 8.95
C CYS A 187 4.12 8.00 10.10
N VAL A 188 4.90 8.05 11.19
CA VAL A 188 4.61 8.90 12.35
C VAL A 188 4.62 10.38 11.98
N GLU A 189 5.57 10.84 11.17
CA GLU A 189 5.60 12.22 10.65
C GLU A 189 4.33 12.55 9.86
N CYS A 190 3.92 11.66 8.95
CA CYS A 190 2.72 11.78 8.14
C CYS A 190 1.44 11.84 9.00
N CYS A 191 1.30 10.93 9.96
CA CYS A 191 0.17 10.90 10.89
C CYS A 191 0.11 12.16 11.75
N ASN A 192 1.24 12.60 12.30
CA ASN A 192 1.32 13.79 13.14
C ASN A 192 1.00 15.06 12.35
N PHE A 193 1.47 15.16 11.10
CA PHE A 193 1.10 16.26 10.22
C PHE A 193 -0.42 16.32 10.03
N ALA A 194 -1.06 15.18 9.72
CA ALA A 194 -2.51 15.13 9.54
C ALA A 194 -3.26 15.54 10.83
N LEU A 195 -2.92 14.92 11.97
CA LEU A 195 -3.58 15.15 13.26
C LEU A 195 -3.40 16.58 13.80
N ASN A 196 -2.27 17.24 13.51
CA ASN A 196 -2.00 18.59 14.00
C ASN A 196 -2.68 19.68 13.17
N HIS A 197 -2.77 19.48 11.85
CA HIS A 197 -3.20 20.54 10.92
C HIS A 197 -4.68 20.45 10.51
N PHE A 198 -5.26 19.26 10.42
CA PHE A 198 -6.66 19.09 10.00
C PHE A 198 -7.58 19.05 11.22
N LYS A 199 -8.21 20.19 11.55
CA LYS A 199 -9.08 20.32 12.73
C LYS A 199 -10.44 19.62 12.55
N ASP A 200 -11.02 19.70 11.36
CA ASP A 200 -12.33 19.11 11.04
C ASP A 200 -12.18 17.81 10.22
N MET A 201 -11.30 16.92 10.68
CA MET A 201 -11.05 15.64 10.05
C MET A 201 -12.19 14.65 10.34
N PRO A 202 -12.61 13.80 9.37
CA PRO A 202 -13.52 12.70 9.65
C PRO A 202 -12.98 11.80 10.76
N GLU A 203 -13.84 11.39 11.69
CA GLU A 203 -13.45 10.60 12.87
C GLU A 203 -12.69 9.33 12.48
N ASP A 204 -13.15 8.59 11.47
CA ASP A 204 -12.45 7.39 10.98
C ASP A 204 -10.99 7.65 10.56
N TYR A 205 -10.69 8.85 10.04
CA TYR A 205 -9.31 9.19 9.66
C TYR A 205 -8.46 9.47 10.89
N VAL A 206 -9.03 10.14 11.92
CA VAL A 206 -8.36 10.33 13.20
C VAL A 206 -7.99 8.98 13.82
N LEU A 207 -8.93 8.03 13.82
CA LEU A 207 -8.70 6.66 14.31
C LEU A 207 -7.56 5.96 13.55
N ILE A 208 -7.55 6.04 12.21
CA ILE A 208 -6.50 5.45 11.37
C ILE A 208 -5.13 6.04 11.71
N PHE A 209 -5.01 7.37 11.79
CA PHE A 209 -3.72 8.01 12.07
C PHE A 209 -3.21 7.69 13.47
N LEU A 210 -4.07 7.69 14.49
CA LEU A 210 -3.71 7.30 15.84
C LEU A 210 -3.25 5.83 15.90
N PHE A 211 -4.01 4.92 15.28
CA PHE A 211 -3.66 3.50 15.26
C PHE A 211 -2.33 3.23 14.55
N ASN A 212 -2.14 3.81 13.36
CA ASN A 212 -0.89 3.66 12.60
C ASN A 212 0.30 4.24 13.37
N SER A 213 0.14 5.41 14.02
CA SER A 213 1.19 5.98 14.87
C SER A 213 1.55 5.07 16.05
N ALA A 214 0.56 4.54 16.77
CA ALA A 214 0.80 3.64 17.89
C ALA A 214 1.57 2.38 17.45
N LEU A 215 1.16 1.78 16.33
CA LEU A 215 1.83 0.61 15.77
C LEU A 215 3.26 0.90 15.30
N CYS A 216 3.50 2.07 14.69
CA CYS A 216 4.84 2.50 14.33
C CYS A 216 5.73 2.73 15.56
N TYR A 217 5.23 3.39 16.60
CA TYR A 217 5.99 3.55 17.85
C TYR A 217 6.31 2.20 18.50
N TYR A 218 5.38 1.24 18.49
CA TYR A 218 5.64 -0.12 18.92
C TYR A 218 6.79 -0.78 18.13
N TYR A 219 6.75 -0.74 16.79
CA TYR A 219 7.82 -1.33 15.98
C TYR A 219 9.17 -0.61 16.12
N MET A 220 9.16 0.69 16.39
CA MET A 220 10.35 1.48 16.74
C MET A 220 10.82 1.27 18.19
N LYS A 221 10.13 0.43 18.97
CA LYS A 221 10.40 0.11 20.38
C LYS A 221 10.19 1.26 21.37
N TYR A 222 9.40 2.27 20.98
CA TYR A 222 8.95 3.34 21.87
C TYR A 222 7.61 2.96 22.51
N TYR A 223 7.62 1.91 23.34
CA TYR A 223 6.40 1.27 23.85
C TYR A 223 5.56 2.19 24.72
N GLU A 224 6.17 3.05 25.53
CA GLU A 224 5.46 4.02 26.36
C GLU A 224 4.70 5.04 25.50
N LYS A 225 5.31 5.53 24.42
CA LYS A 225 4.64 6.46 23.48
C LYS A 225 3.49 5.77 22.73
N ALA A 226 3.66 4.50 22.38
CA ALA A 226 2.58 3.72 21.78
C ALA A 226 1.39 3.60 22.75
N LEU A 227 1.66 3.31 24.03
CA LEU A 227 0.64 3.24 25.08
C LEU A 227 -0.08 4.59 25.28
N GLU A 228 0.64 5.71 25.32
CA GLU A 228 0.04 7.06 25.43
C GLU A 228 -0.97 7.34 24.30
N ILE A 229 -0.67 6.90 23.08
CA ILE A 229 -1.56 7.07 21.93
C ILE A 229 -2.74 6.10 22.01
N ILE A 230 -2.49 4.85 22.42
CA ILE A 230 -3.52 3.84 22.61
C ILE A 230 -4.54 4.28 23.66
N ASP A 231 -4.10 4.85 24.78
CA ASP A 231 -5.00 5.32 25.84
C ASP A 231 -5.90 6.48 25.39
N ARG A 232 -5.45 7.26 24.39
CA ARG A 232 -6.28 8.28 23.72
C ARG A 232 -7.24 7.69 22.69
N LEU A 233 -6.83 6.60 22.03
CA LEU A 233 -7.59 5.94 20.95
C LEU A 233 -8.71 5.05 21.51
N GLU A 234 -8.44 4.29 22.56
CA GLU A 234 -9.34 3.32 23.18
C GLU A 234 -10.76 3.87 23.46
N PRO A 235 -10.96 5.04 24.10
CA PRO A 235 -12.30 5.57 24.36
C PRO A 235 -13.08 5.96 23.09
N LEU A 236 -12.38 6.24 21.98
CA LEU A 236 -13.00 6.63 20.70
C LEU A 236 -13.56 5.42 19.93
N ILE A 237 -13.13 4.21 20.28
CA ILE A 237 -13.51 2.97 19.57
C ILE A 237 -14.21 1.96 20.47
N LYS A 238 -14.57 2.35 21.70
CA LYS A 238 -15.22 1.49 22.69
C LYS A 238 -16.51 0.83 22.16
N ASP A 239 -17.23 1.53 21.30
CA ASP A 239 -18.50 1.08 20.70
C ASP A 239 -18.28 0.37 19.35
N THR A 240 -17.02 0.11 18.96
CA THR A 240 -16.65 -0.68 17.77
C THR A 240 -15.78 -1.88 18.19
N PRO A 241 -16.39 -2.97 18.68
CA PRO A 241 -15.66 -4.09 19.29
C PRO A 241 -14.55 -4.68 18.42
N SER A 242 -14.75 -4.79 17.10
CA SER A 242 -13.74 -5.33 16.18
C SER A 242 -12.47 -4.46 16.14
N LYS A 243 -12.62 -3.14 16.02
CA LYS A 243 -11.47 -2.19 16.06
C LYS A 243 -10.82 -2.17 17.46
N LEU A 244 -11.63 -2.28 18.52
CA LEU A 244 -11.15 -2.28 19.90
C LEU A 244 -10.22 -3.47 20.17
N ILE A 245 -10.52 -4.65 19.63
CA ILE A 245 -9.68 -5.85 19.77
C ILE A 245 -8.27 -5.61 19.22
N ASP A 246 -8.14 -5.00 18.04
CA ASP A 246 -6.83 -4.73 17.42
C ASP A 246 -6.00 -3.74 18.26
N VAL A 247 -6.65 -2.70 18.81
CA VAL A 247 -6.01 -1.70 19.67
C VAL A 247 -5.58 -2.30 21.00
N LEU A 248 -6.44 -3.08 21.65
CA LEU A 248 -6.11 -3.76 22.90
C LEU A 248 -5.02 -4.81 22.69
N ASN A 249 -4.99 -5.51 21.55
CA ASN A 249 -3.90 -6.44 21.25
C ASN A 249 -2.56 -5.70 21.15
N ASN A 250 -2.52 -4.54 20.48
CA ASN A 250 -1.32 -3.70 20.45
C ASN A 250 -0.91 -3.23 21.86
N LYS A 251 -1.89 -2.85 22.70
CA LYS A 251 -1.67 -2.49 24.12
C LYS A 251 -1.00 -3.63 24.89
N ALA A 252 -1.52 -4.85 24.75
CA ALA A 252 -0.97 -6.03 25.39
C ALA A 252 0.45 -6.35 24.89
N CYS A 253 0.71 -6.21 23.59
CA CYS A 253 2.06 -6.36 23.03
C CYS A 253 3.04 -5.30 23.57
N CYS A 254 2.58 -4.06 23.79
CA CYS A 254 3.40 -3.03 24.44
C CYS A 254 3.73 -3.41 25.89
N PHE A 255 2.75 -3.89 26.66
CA PHE A 255 3.00 -4.38 28.02
C PHE A 255 3.93 -5.58 28.05
N ASP A 256 3.78 -6.53 27.11
CA ASP A 256 4.69 -7.66 26.94
C ASP A 256 6.13 -7.19 26.73
N ALA A 257 6.34 -6.27 25.79
CA ALA A 257 7.66 -5.75 25.47
C ALA A 257 8.31 -4.96 26.61
N LEU A 258 7.49 -4.42 27.52
CA LEU A 258 7.92 -3.77 28.77
C LEU A 258 8.06 -4.75 29.95
N ASN A 259 7.90 -6.05 29.72
CA ASN A 259 7.87 -7.11 30.76
C ASN A 259 6.78 -6.91 31.83
N GLN A 260 5.69 -6.22 31.50
CA GLN A 260 4.53 -6.03 32.36
C GLN A 260 3.49 -7.12 32.10
N PHE A 261 3.88 -8.38 32.32
CA PHE A 261 3.12 -9.55 31.92
C PHE A 261 1.74 -9.65 32.60
N ASP A 262 1.62 -9.24 33.87
CA ASP A 262 0.34 -9.20 34.57
C ASP A 262 -0.68 -8.33 33.83
N LYS A 263 -0.29 -7.10 33.46
CA LYS A 263 -1.15 -6.18 32.70
C LYS A 263 -1.47 -6.72 31.31
N ALA A 264 -0.50 -7.31 30.62
CA ALA A 264 -0.75 -7.95 29.33
C ALA A 264 -1.80 -9.06 29.44
N SER A 265 -1.72 -9.87 30.51
CA SER A 265 -2.66 -10.98 30.75
C SER A 265 -4.08 -10.50 31.07
N GLU A 266 -4.22 -9.38 31.79
CA GLU A 266 -5.52 -8.73 32.06
C GLU A 266 -6.14 -8.23 30.76
N VAL A 267 -5.35 -7.56 29.92
CA VAL A 267 -5.81 -7.08 28.61
C VAL A 267 -6.23 -8.24 27.72
N TYR A 268 -5.43 -9.31 27.61
CA TYR A 268 -5.82 -10.49 26.82
C TYR A 268 -7.08 -11.18 27.33
N SER A 269 -7.26 -11.23 28.66
CA SER A 269 -8.49 -11.77 29.25
C SER A 269 -9.72 -10.93 28.87
N ASN A 270 -9.58 -9.60 28.82
CA ASN A 270 -10.63 -8.70 28.36
C ASN A 270 -10.92 -8.89 26.85
N ILE A 271 -9.88 -8.93 26.01
CA ILE A 271 -10.02 -9.17 24.57
C ILE A 271 -10.76 -10.47 24.30
N LEU A 272 -10.39 -11.57 24.97
CA LEU A 272 -11.05 -12.86 24.80
C LEU A 272 -12.52 -12.82 25.19
N LYS A 273 -12.89 -12.06 26.22
CA LYS A 273 -14.30 -11.87 26.58
C LYS A 273 -15.07 -11.16 25.46
N ILE A 274 -14.56 -10.02 25.02
CA ILE A 274 -15.17 -9.23 23.93
C ILE A 274 -15.31 -10.07 22.66
N LEU A 275 -14.23 -10.77 22.26
CA LEU A 275 -14.20 -11.58 21.06
C LEU A 275 -15.21 -12.74 21.11
N ASN A 276 -15.35 -13.41 22.26
CA ASN A 276 -16.37 -14.44 22.45
C ASN A 276 -17.79 -13.88 22.44
N ASP A 277 -18.02 -12.67 22.94
CA ASP A 277 -19.33 -12.05 22.96
C ASP A 277 -19.80 -11.62 21.55
N ILE A 278 -18.88 -11.19 20.69
CA ILE A 278 -19.22 -10.70 19.33
C ILE A 278 -19.16 -11.78 18.25
N ASP A 279 -18.17 -12.68 18.30
CA ASP A 279 -17.96 -13.72 17.29
C ASP A 279 -17.11 -14.88 17.86
N PRO A 280 -17.75 -15.87 18.52
CA PRO A 280 -17.09 -17.07 19.06
C PRO A 280 -16.26 -17.88 18.04
N ASN A 281 -16.60 -17.75 16.75
CA ASN A 281 -16.00 -18.52 15.67
C ASN A 281 -14.95 -17.72 14.89
N SER A 282 -14.69 -16.47 15.25
CA SER A 282 -13.70 -15.63 14.58
C SER A 282 -12.32 -16.28 14.54
N ASN A 283 -11.65 -16.18 13.39
CA ASN A 283 -10.26 -16.60 13.25
C ASN A 283 -9.29 -15.69 14.01
N GLN A 284 -9.71 -14.49 14.46
CA GLN A 284 -8.91 -13.66 15.37
C GLN A 284 -8.57 -14.38 16.68
N HIS A 285 -9.34 -15.41 17.06
CA HIS A 285 -9.01 -16.27 18.19
C HIS A 285 -7.62 -16.89 18.05
N LEU A 286 -7.17 -17.22 16.84
CA LEU A 286 -5.84 -17.79 16.62
C LEU A 286 -4.76 -16.83 17.12
N LEU A 287 -4.83 -15.55 16.72
CA LEU A 287 -3.89 -14.52 17.14
C LEU A 287 -3.96 -14.28 18.66
N ILE A 288 -5.17 -14.05 19.18
CA ILE A 288 -5.35 -13.66 20.59
C ILE A 288 -4.99 -14.80 21.55
N LEU A 289 -5.41 -16.04 21.26
CA LEU A 289 -5.04 -17.20 22.08
C LEU A 289 -3.53 -17.45 22.05
N SER A 290 -2.89 -17.29 20.88
CA SER A 290 -1.44 -17.46 20.73
C SER A 290 -0.66 -16.46 21.56
N ASN A 291 -1.01 -15.18 21.47
CA ASN A 291 -0.33 -14.13 22.24
C ASN A 291 -0.61 -14.27 23.74
N ALA A 292 -1.85 -14.55 24.14
CA ALA A 292 -2.20 -14.79 25.54
C ALA A 292 -1.40 -15.96 26.12
N MET A 293 -1.31 -17.07 25.38
CA MET A 293 -0.53 -18.25 25.78
C MET A 293 0.95 -17.91 25.98
N ASP A 294 1.54 -17.10 25.11
CA ASP A 294 2.94 -16.64 25.26
C ASP A 294 3.15 -15.84 26.55
N ILE A 295 2.19 -14.98 26.92
CA ILE A 295 2.22 -14.26 28.21
C ILE A 295 2.15 -15.24 29.39
N TYR A 296 1.26 -16.23 29.34
CA TYR A 296 1.15 -17.20 30.44
C TYR A 296 2.37 -18.13 30.54
N ILE A 297 3.08 -18.41 29.44
CA ILE A 297 4.38 -19.07 29.48
C ILE A 297 5.40 -18.21 30.24
N LYS A 298 5.44 -16.90 29.97
CA LYS A 298 6.36 -15.97 30.66
C LYS A 298 6.02 -15.79 32.14
N LEU A 299 4.75 -15.91 32.51
CA LEU A 299 4.28 -15.94 33.90
C LEU A 299 4.46 -17.30 34.59
N ASP A 300 4.86 -18.35 33.86
CA ASP A 300 4.91 -19.74 34.32
C ASP A 300 3.56 -20.26 34.89
N ASP A 301 2.43 -19.75 34.37
CA ASP A 301 1.09 -20.22 34.73
C ASP A 301 0.70 -21.43 33.89
N LYS A 302 1.17 -22.60 34.34
CA LYS A 302 1.00 -23.88 33.64
C LYS A 302 -0.48 -24.20 33.31
N ASP A 303 -1.40 -23.90 34.22
CA ASP A 303 -2.82 -24.21 34.03
C ASP A 303 -3.42 -23.36 32.89
N LYS A 304 -3.07 -22.07 32.83
CA LYS A 304 -3.49 -21.19 31.74
C LYS A 304 -2.83 -21.57 30.42
N VAL A 305 -1.54 -21.93 30.42
CA VAL A 305 -0.86 -22.40 29.21
C VAL A 305 -1.57 -23.62 28.64
N ILE A 306 -1.86 -24.64 29.46
CA ILE A 306 -2.60 -25.84 29.03
C ILE A 306 -4.00 -25.48 28.50
N LYS A 307 -4.72 -24.58 29.19
CA LYS A 307 -6.05 -24.13 28.76
C LYS A 307 -6.01 -23.52 27.36
N TYR A 308 -5.15 -22.53 27.13
CA TYR A 308 -5.10 -21.82 25.84
C TYR A 308 -4.50 -22.66 24.73
N PHE A 309 -3.52 -23.50 25.04
CA PHE A 309 -2.98 -24.50 24.13
C PHE A 309 -4.09 -25.42 23.59
N ASN A 310 -4.92 -25.99 24.47
CA ASN A 310 -6.01 -26.88 24.08
C ASN A 310 -7.07 -26.16 23.23
N LEU A 311 -7.42 -24.91 23.58
CA LEU A 311 -8.35 -24.10 22.80
C LEU A 311 -7.81 -23.80 21.39
N LEU A 312 -6.51 -23.49 21.28
CA LEU A 312 -5.87 -23.20 20.00
C LEU A 312 -5.80 -24.46 19.12
N ILE A 313 -5.34 -25.59 19.67
CA ILE A 313 -5.30 -26.88 18.97
C ILE A 313 -6.68 -27.31 18.48
N ALA A 314 -7.74 -27.13 19.29
CA ALA A 314 -9.10 -27.51 18.92
C ALA A 314 -9.66 -26.66 17.76
N LYS A 315 -9.18 -25.42 17.58
CA LYS A 315 -9.61 -24.54 16.48
C LYS A 315 -8.96 -24.92 15.14
N LEU A 316 -7.69 -25.32 15.13
CA LEU A 316 -6.91 -25.54 13.90
C LEU A 316 -7.59 -26.38 12.81
N PRO A 317 -8.28 -27.52 13.09
CA PRO A 317 -8.88 -28.35 12.05
C PRO A 317 -9.97 -27.65 11.22
N ASN A 318 -10.57 -26.59 11.75
CA ASN A 318 -11.67 -25.87 11.11
C ASN A 318 -11.23 -24.57 10.43
N VAL A 319 -9.93 -24.29 10.39
CA VAL A 319 -9.37 -23.05 9.84
C VAL A 319 -8.92 -23.30 8.40
N ASP A 320 -9.31 -22.40 7.49
CA ASP A 320 -8.86 -22.41 6.11
C ASP A 320 -7.32 -22.26 6.04
N GLN A 321 -6.67 -23.06 5.20
CA GLN A 321 -5.20 -23.04 5.05
C GLN A 321 -4.65 -21.77 4.39
N SER A 322 -5.51 -20.82 4.02
CA SER A 322 -5.16 -19.48 3.58
C SER A 322 -5.30 -18.41 4.67
N ASP A 323 -5.75 -18.78 5.87
CA ASP A 323 -5.90 -17.84 6.98
C ASP A 323 -4.55 -17.23 7.39
N SER A 324 -4.56 -15.92 7.59
CA SER A 324 -3.36 -15.11 7.84
C SER A 324 -2.77 -15.27 9.24
N TYR A 325 -3.43 -15.99 10.16
CA TYR A 325 -2.95 -16.18 11.53
C TYR A 325 -2.38 -17.58 11.80
N LEU A 326 -2.42 -18.49 10.82
CA LEU A 326 -1.92 -19.85 10.99
C LEU A 326 -0.41 -19.92 11.23
N ASP A 327 0.37 -19.07 10.55
CA ASP A 327 1.81 -18.97 10.72
C ASP A 327 2.19 -18.63 12.17
N MET A 328 1.52 -17.63 12.75
CA MET A 328 1.66 -17.21 14.14
C MET A 328 1.16 -18.29 15.11
N ALA A 329 0.01 -18.90 14.85
CA ALA A 329 -0.53 -19.96 15.69
C ALA A 329 0.44 -21.15 15.79
N TYR A 330 0.99 -21.60 14.66
CA TYR A 330 1.97 -22.68 14.67
C TYR A 330 3.27 -22.30 15.40
N PHE A 331 3.75 -21.06 15.25
CA PHE A 331 4.91 -20.57 15.97
C PHE A 331 4.71 -20.60 17.50
N HIS A 332 3.57 -20.10 17.99
CA HIS A 332 3.28 -20.10 19.42
C HIS A 332 2.98 -21.48 19.99
N LEU A 333 2.38 -22.39 19.20
CA LEU A 333 2.26 -23.79 19.60
C LEU A 333 3.63 -24.44 19.76
N ALA A 334 4.61 -24.13 18.91
CA ALA A 334 5.98 -24.60 19.10
C ALA A 334 6.60 -24.06 20.40
N ASN A 335 6.40 -22.78 20.74
CA ASN A 335 6.81 -22.23 22.05
C ASN A 335 6.19 -23.03 23.20
N ALA A 336 4.89 -23.35 23.11
CA ALA A 336 4.20 -24.14 24.14
C ALA A 336 4.73 -25.57 24.25
N PHE A 337 4.99 -26.25 23.13
CA PHE A 337 5.61 -27.58 23.15
C PHE A 337 7.02 -27.55 23.77
N LYS A 338 7.81 -26.51 23.48
CA LYS A 338 9.11 -26.32 24.12
C LYS A 338 8.96 -26.12 25.62
N TYR A 339 7.98 -25.32 26.06
CA TYR A 339 7.66 -25.13 27.47
C TYR A 339 7.28 -26.45 28.15
N PHE A 340 6.60 -27.36 27.45
CA PHE A 340 6.29 -28.71 27.92
C PHE A 340 7.45 -29.72 27.81
N GLY A 341 8.58 -29.33 27.21
CA GLY A 341 9.75 -30.19 26.99
C GLY A 341 9.67 -31.13 25.78
N ASP A 342 8.66 -30.98 24.92
CA ASP A 342 8.52 -31.78 23.70
C ASP A 342 9.24 -31.10 22.52
N LEU A 343 10.54 -31.39 22.39
CA LEU A 343 11.38 -30.78 21.36
C LEU A 343 11.05 -31.30 19.96
N GLN A 344 10.52 -32.52 19.81
CA GLN A 344 10.10 -33.06 18.52
C GLN A 344 8.87 -32.32 17.98
N LYS A 345 7.86 -32.08 18.83
CA LYS A 345 6.70 -31.27 18.46
C LYS A 345 7.05 -29.81 18.28
N THR A 346 8.02 -29.28 19.04
CA THR A 346 8.56 -27.93 18.81
C THR A 346 9.06 -27.79 17.37
N GLU A 347 9.89 -28.72 16.91
CA GLU A 347 10.41 -28.73 15.53
C GLU A 347 9.27 -28.83 14.50
N GLU A 348 8.35 -29.79 14.67
CA GLU A 348 7.23 -30.03 13.76
C GLU A 348 6.42 -28.74 13.52
N TYR A 349 6.08 -28.03 14.60
CA TYR A 349 5.27 -26.82 14.53
C TYR A 349 6.05 -25.60 14.03
N LEU A 350 7.36 -25.50 14.30
CA LEU A 350 8.21 -24.49 13.68
C LEU A 350 8.31 -24.67 12.17
N LEU A 351 8.45 -25.91 11.68
CA LEU A 351 8.49 -26.20 10.25
C LEU A 351 7.14 -25.93 9.55
N LYS A 352 6.02 -26.16 10.24
CA LYS A 352 4.69 -25.72 9.78
C LYS A 352 4.66 -24.20 9.65
N SER A 353 5.06 -23.45 10.69
CA SER A 353 5.12 -21.99 10.61
C SER A 353 6.04 -21.50 9.48
N LEU A 354 7.22 -22.11 9.33
CA LEU A 354 8.19 -21.81 8.28
C LEU A 354 7.59 -21.94 6.86
N THR A 355 6.74 -22.94 6.66
CA THR A 355 6.06 -23.16 5.37
C THR A 355 5.15 -21.98 5.01
N PHE A 356 4.39 -21.47 5.97
CA PHE A 356 3.46 -20.35 5.76
C PHE A 356 4.19 -19.01 5.59
N VAL A 357 5.16 -18.70 6.46
CA VAL A 357 5.92 -17.44 6.36
C VAL A 357 6.68 -17.33 5.05
N LYS A 358 7.16 -18.46 4.49
CA LYS A 358 7.77 -18.53 3.15
C LYS A 358 6.74 -18.28 2.05
N LYS A 359 5.60 -18.97 2.11
CA LYS A 359 4.52 -18.87 1.11
C LYS A 359 3.97 -17.44 1.01
N TYR A 360 3.75 -16.78 2.15
CA TYR A 360 3.13 -15.46 2.23
C TYR A 360 4.12 -14.31 2.43
N ARG A 361 5.43 -14.59 2.45
CA ARG A 361 6.52 -13.60 2.60
C ARG A 361 6.38 -12.75 3.86
N ILE A 362 6.05 -13.40 4.98
CA ILE A 362 5.88 -12.75 6.30
C ILE A 362 7.25 -12.62 6.95
N TYR A 363 8.01 -11.64 6.45
CA TYR A 363 9.42 -11.45 6.72
C TYR A 363 9.79 -11.31 8.21
N SER A 364 8.96 -10.64 9.00
CA SER A 364 9.21 -10.41 10.43
C SER A 364 9.11 -11.70 11.26
N LEU A 365 8.13 -12.56 10.97
CA LEU A 365 7.99 -13.86 11.64
C LEU A 365 8.99 -14.88 11.08
N TYR A 366 9.30 -14.81 9.78
CA TYR A 366 10.27 -15.70 9.15
C TYR A 366 11.61 -15.69 9.88
N GLU A 367 12.18 -14.50 10.17
CA GLU A 367 13.44 -14.38 10.92
C GLU A 367 13.34 -15.03 12.32
N LYS A 368 12.21 -14.85 13.03
CA LYS A 368 11.98 -15.46 14.35
C LYS A 368 11.95 -16.98 14.27
N VAL A 369 11.24 -17.53 13.29
CA VAL A 369 11.11 -18.99 13.08
C VAL A 369 12.47 -19.62 12.80
N ILE A 370 13.25 -19.08 11.85
CA ILE A 370 14.58 -19.64 11.54
C ILE A 370 15.56 -19.47 12.70
N ASN A 371 15.45 -18.37 13.46
CA ASN A 371 16.29 -18.15 14.63
C ASN A 371 16.01 -19.18 15.72
N PHE A 372 14.75 -19.56 15.92
CA PHE A 372 14.37 -20.57 16.90
C PHE A 372 14.77 -21.99 16.42
N LEU A 373 14.52 -22.33 15.14
CA LEU A 373 15.04 -23.58 14.58
C LEU A 373 16.58 -23.67 14.69
N THR A 374 17.29 -22.54 14.55
CA THR A 374 18.75 -22.50 14.70
C THR A 374 19.17 -22.85 16.12
N ASP A 375 18.50 -22.31 17.14
CA ASP A 375 18.78 -22.69 18.53
C ASP A 375 18.54 -24.17 18.75
N LEU A 376 17.41 -24.70 18.26
CA LEU A 376 17.06 -26.10 18.40
C LEU A 376 18.10 -27.03 17.76
N TYR A 377 18.55 -26.73 16.54
CA TYR A 377 19.53 -27.55 15.83
C TYR A 377 20.96 -27.38 16.35
N ILE A 378 21.30 -26.24 16.96
CA ILE A 378 22.52 -26.09 17.75
C ILE A 378 22.49 -27.01 18.96
N ASP A 379 21.38 -27.05 19.69
CA ASP A 379 21.21 -27.92 20.87
C ASP A 379 21.26 -29.41 20.49
N PHE A 380 20.74 -29.77 19.33
CA PHE A 380 20.83 -31.12 18.77
C PHE A 380 22.19 -31.44 18.14
N ASN A 381 23.06 -30.45 17.94
CA ASN A 381 24.30 -30.57 17.19
C ASN A 381 24.09 -31.13 15.76
N ASP A 382 23.00 -30.71 15.11
CA ASP A 382 22.57 -31.17 13.78
C ASP A 382 23.15 -30.25 12.68
N PHE A 383 24.29 -30.65 12.12
CA PHE A 383 24.99 -29.86 11.10
C PHE A 383 24.22 -29.73 9.79
N GLU A 384 23.49 -30.77 9.39
CA GLU A 384 22.78 -30.78 8.10
C GLU A 384 21.65 -29.76 8.12
N LYS A 385 20.83 -29.76 9.18
CA LYS A 385 19.75 -28.79 9.30
C LYS A 385 20.24 -27.36 9.56
N LEU A 386 21.38 -27.19 10.22
CA LEU A 386 21.99 -25.85 10.36
C LEU A 386 22.48 -25.29 9.02
N GLU A 387 22.96 -26.15 8.11
CA GLU A 387 23.30 -25.76 6.75
C GLU A 387 22.07 -25.33 5.95
N GLU A 388 20.94 -26.05 6.12
CA GLU A 388 19.65 -25.63 5.54
C GLU A 388 19.23 -24.25 6.06
N LEU A 389 19.29 -24.00 7.37
CA LEU A 389 18.94 -22.69 7.93
C LEU A 389 19.88 -21.57 7.52
N LYS A 390 21.16 -21.85 7.28
CA LYS A 390 22.08 -20.88 6.69
C LYS A 390 21.58 -20.43 5.31
N ASN A 391 21.15 -21.38 4.47
CA ASN A 391 20.62 -21.08 3.14
C ASN A 391 19.31 -20.27 3.22
N GLU A 392 18.42 -20.63 4.15
CA GLU A 392 17.19 -19.87 4.41
C GLU A 392 17.51 -18.43 4.87
N ALA A 393 18.48 -18.24 5.76
CA ALA A 393 18.92 -16.91 6.21
C ALA A 393 19.53 -16.07 5.09
N ILE A 394 20.24 -16.68 4.13
CA ILE A 394 20.77 -16.02 2.93
C ILE A 394 19.62 -15.55 2.03
N ILE A 395 18.63 -16.42 1.77
CA ILE A 395 17.45 -16.09 0.95
C ILE A 395 16.68 -14.93 1.58
N LEU A 396 16.43 -15.00 2.89
CA LEU A 396 15.73 -13.96 3.62
C LEU A 396 16.49 -12.63 3.59
N SER A 397 17.81 -12.67 3.78
CA SER A 397 18.64 -11.47 3.80
C SER A 397 18.67 -10.76 2.45
N ASN A 398 18.77 -11.51 1.35
CA ASN A 398 18.69 -10.97 0.00
C ASN A 398 17.30 -10.37 -0.30
N SER A 399 16.23 -11.05 0.14
CA SER A 399 14.85 -10.61 -0.10
C SER A 399 14.52 -9.31 0.62
N GLN A 400 15.05 -9.12 1.84
CA GLN A 400 14.87 -7.90 2.63
C GLN A 400 15.91 -6.82 2.36
N LYS A 401 16.99 -7.13 1.61
CA LYS A 401 18.21 -6.30 1.52
C LYS A 401 18.75 -5.93 2.92
N LYS A 402 18.60 -6.83 3.88
CA LYS A 402 18.99 -6.65 5.29
C LYS A 402 19.48 -7.99 5.84
N VAL A 403 20.64 -8.00 6.48
CA VAL A 403 21.24 -9.22 7.04
C VAL A 403 20.44 -9.75 8.23
N CYS A 404 20.19 -11.06 8.27
CA CYS A 404 19.67 -11.82 9.42
C CYS A 404 20.78 -12.02 10.48
N THR A 405 21.25 -10.92 11.09
CA THR A 405 22.48 -10.89 11.90
C THR A 405 22.49 -11.93 13.03
N THR A 406 21.37 -12.09 13.73
CA THR A 406 21.28 -13.00 14.88
C THR A 406 21.52 -14.46 14.48
N VAL A 407 20.95 -14.90 13.36
CA VAL A 407 21.10 -16.27 12.86
C VAL A 407 22.54 -16.53 12.46
N PHE A 408 23.15 -15.63 11.67
CA PHE A 408 24.53 -15.79 11.23
C PHE A 408 25.53 -15.79 12.39
N TYR A 409 25.32 -14.95 13.42
CA TYR A 409 26.19 -14.95 14.60
C TYR A 409 26.11 -16.26 15.39
N LYS A 410 24.92 -16.84 15.53
CA LYS A 410 24.73 -18.16 16.16
C LYS A 410 25.43 -19.26 15.36
N LEU A 411 25.27 -19.27 14.04
CA LEU A 411 25.94 -20.22 13.14
C LEU A 411 27.46 -20.08 13.21
N LEU A 412 28.00 -18.86 13.11
CA LEU A 412 29.45 -18.61 13.21
C LEU A 412 30.01 -19.08 14.56
N LYS A 413 29.32 -18.81 15.67
CA LYS A 413 29.72 -19.28 17.00
C LYS A 413 29.75 -20.80 17.08
N PHE A 414 28.72 -21.47 16.55
CA PHE A 414 28.61 -22.92 16.52
C PHE A 414 29.71 -23.55 15.66
N LEU A 415 29.92 -23.04 14.44
CA LEU A 415 30.94 -23.51 13.51
C LEU A 415 32.35 -23.32 14.05
N ASN A 416 32.62 -22.19 14.71
CA ASN A 416 33.90 -21.92 15.36
C ASN A 416 34.19 -22.90 16.49
N LYS A 417 33.20 -23.18 17.35
CA LYS A 417 33.33 -24.18 18.41
C LYS A 417 33.65 -25.59 17.85
N ASN A 418 33.23 -25.87 16.62
CA ASN A 418 33.41 -27.15 15.94
C ASN A 418 34.55 -27.13 14.89
N ASN A 419 35.41 -26.10 14.88
CA ASN A 419 36.55 -25.97 13.96
C ASN A 419 36.19 -26.07 12.45
N LYS A 420 35.03 -25.54 12.06
CA LYS A 420 34.55 -25.54 10.66
C LYS A 420 34.96 -24.24 9.93
N THR A 421 36.26 -24.04 9.73
CA THR A 421 36.82 -22.79 9.19
C THR A 421 36.32 -22.46 7.78
N GLU A 422 36.20 -23.46 6.89
CA GLU A 422 35.71 -23.23 5.52
C GLU A 422 34.27 -22.72 5.49
N ASP A 423 33.40 -23.21 6.39
CA ASP A 423 32.00 -22.78 6.44
C ASP A 423 31.85 -21.40 7.07
N ILE A 424 32.73 -21.06 8.02
CA ILE A 424 32.86 -19.69 8.56
C ILE A 424 33.21 -18.73 7.43
N ASP A 425 34.22 -19.04 6.62
CA ASP A 425 34.65 -18.19 5.51
C ASP A 425 33.53 -17.98 4.48
N LYS A 426 32.72 -19.02 4.19
CA LYS A 426 31.54 -18.88 3.33
C LYS A 426 30.54 -17.87 3.88
N ILE A 427 30.22 -17.93 5.18
CA ILE A 427 29.31 -16.97 5.82
C ILE A 427 29.90 -15.57 5.79
N LEU A 428 31.17 -15.39 6.17
CA LEU A 428 31.82 -14.08 6.17
C LEU A 428 31.86 -13.47 4.76
N ASN A 429 32.18 -14.25 3.74
CA ASN A 429 32.15 -13.83 2.33
C ASN A 429 30.76 -13.38 1.87
N PHE A 430 29.69 -14.02 2.34
CA PHE A 430 28.33 -13.55 2.08
C PHE A 430 28.06 -12.22 2.79
N LEU A 431 28.39 -12.11 4.08
CA LEU A 431 28.15 -10.91 4.88
C LEU A 431 28.88 -9.68 4.33
N MET A 432 30.10 -9.83 3.80
CA MET A 432 30.86 -8.75 3.18
C MET A 432 30.17 -8.09 1.98
N ARG A 433 29.15 -8.73 1.37
CA ARG A 433 28.40 -8.17 0.24
C ARG A 433 27.34 -7.14 0.64
N PHE A 434 27.05 -7.02 1.94
CA PHE A 434 26.07 -6.07 2.50
C PHE A 434 26.70 -4.79 3.06
N ASN A 435 28.03 -4.67 2.99
CA ASN A 435 28.79 -3.49 3.43
C ASN A 435 28.83 -2.40 2.37
#